data_AF-A0A3B0V673-F1
#
_entry.id   AF-A0A3B0V673-F1
#
_cell.length_a   1.000
_cell.length_b   1.000
_cell.length_c   1.000
_cell.angle_alpha   90.00
_cell.angle_beta   90.00
_cell.angle_gamma   90.00
#
_symmetry.space_group_name_H-M   'P 1'
#
loop_
_entity.id
_entity.type
_entity.pdbx_description
1 polymer ?
#
loop_
_entity_poly.entity_id
_entity_poly.type
_entity_poly.pdbx_seq_one_letter_code
_entity_poly.pdbx_strand_id
1 'polypeptide(L)' 'FRQYRILGACNPHFAHQALLAEPHIGTMLPCNVVVREMEDGGVEASAVDPLASMRAVDNPALQEIATQIREKLQRVIASL' A
#
# COMPACT_ATOMS: atom_id res chain seq x y z
N PHE A 1 -8.01 -8.38 -22.01
CA PHE A 1 -7.72 -8.30 -20.57
C PHE A 1 -9.01 -8.55 -19.82
N ARG A 2 -8.98 -9.35 -18.75
CA ARG A 2 -10.12 -9.49 -17.83
C ARG A 2 -10.35 -8.19 -17.06
N GLN A 3 -11.45 -8.09 -16.31
CA GLN A 3 -11.72 -6.92 -15.49
C GLN A 3 -10.54 -6.65 -14.54
N TYR A 4 -10.02 -5.43 -14.54
CA TYR A 4 -8.82 -5.05 -13.79
C TYR A 4 -8.93 -3.60 -13.34
N ARG A 5 -8.75 -3.35 -12.04
CA ARG A 5 -8.83 -2.01 -11.46
C ARG A 5 -7.69 -1.76 -10.50
N ILE A 6 -7.07 -0.58 -10.62
CA ILE A 6 -6.07 -0.08 -9.69
C ILE A 6 -6.74 1.01 -8.83
N LEU A 7 -6.63 0.87 -7.52
CA LEU A 7 -7.18 1.77 -6.51
C LEU A 7 -6.02 2.36 -5.70
N GLY A 8 -6.08 3.66 -5.43
CA GLY A 8 -5.17 4.32 -4.50
C GLY A 8 -5.80 4.44 -3.12
N ALA A 9 -5.27 3.72 -2.12
CA ALA A 9 -5.68 3.84 -0.72
C ALA A 9 -4.69 4.71 0.06
N CYS A 10 -5.18 5.73 0.75
CA CYS A 10 -4.33 6.63 1.53
C CYS A 10 -4.95 6.90 2.90
N ASN A 11 -4.13 6.77 3.94
CA ASN A 11 -4.46 7.29 5.27
C ASN A 11 -3.75 8.66 5.44
N PRO A 12 -4.48 9.79 5.52
CA PRO A 12 -3.88 11.12 5.57
C PRO A 12 -2.91 11.33 6.74
N HIS A 13 -3.19 10.72 7.91
CA HIS A 13 -2.33 10.86 9.09
C HIS A 13 -0.95 10.25 8.84
N PHE A 14 -0.90 9.00 8.35
CA PHE A 14 0.36 8.34 8.05
C PHE A 14 1.08 8.95 6.84
N ALA A 15 0.34 9.37 5.81
CA ALA A 15 0.93 10.04 4.65
C ALA A 15 1.65 11.33 5.06
N HIS A 16 1.02 12.13 5.93
CA HIS A 16 1.63 13.34 6.47
C HIS A 16 2.89 13.04 7.30
N GLN A 17 2.83 12.04 8.20
CA GLN A 17 4.01 11.61 8.96
C GLN A 17 5.16 11.14 8.06
N ALA A 18 4.86 10.35 7.03
CA ALA A 18 5.85 9.87 6.08
C ALA A 18 6.50 11.04 5.31
N LEU A 19 5.70 12.01 4.85
CA LEU A 19 6.19 13.19 4.14
C LEU A 19 7.08 14.09 5.02
N LEU A 20 6.80 14.16 6.32
CA LEU A 20 7.66 14.88 7.28
C LEU A 20 8.98 14.15 7.52
N ALA A 21 8.98 12.81 7.53
CA ALA A 21 10.18 12.00 7.72
C ALA A 21 11.04 11.94 6.46
N GLU A 22 10.42 11.96 5.28
CA GLU A 22 11.07 11.84 3.98
C GLU A 22 10.26 12.60 2.90
N PRO A 23 10.67 13.82 2.53
CA PRO A 23 9.92 14.64 1.56
C PRO A 23 9.70 13.97 0.20
N HIS A 24 10.62 13.10 -0.24
CA HIS A 24 10.52 12.44 -1.54
C HIS A 24 9.63 11.17 -1.52
N ILE A 25 9.15 10.74 -0.34
CA ILE A 25 8.33 9.54 -0.20
C ILE A 25 6.99 9.64 -0.95
N GLY A 26 6.55 10.86 -1.30
CA GLY A 26 5.34 11.10 -2.08
C GLY A 26 5.30 10.35 -3.41
N THR A 27 6.46 10.00 -3.98
CA THR A 27 6.57 9.16 -5.19
C THR A 27 6.14 7.70 -4.99
N MET A 28 6.09 7.25 -3.74
CA MET A 28 5.68 5.90 -3.34
C MET A 28 4.26 5.87 -2.75
N LEU A 29 3.58 7.02 -2.69
CA LEU A 29 2.20 7.14 -2.25
C LEU A 29 1.27 7.26 -3.47
N PRO A 30 0.01 6.77 -3.40
CA PRO A 30 -0.64 6.10 -2.27
C PRO A 30 -0.34 4.59 -2.23
N CYS A 31 -0.90 3.88 -1.23
CA CYS A 31 -0.86 2.42 -1.22
C CYS A 31 -1.78 1.87 -2.31
N ASN A 32 -1.19 1.31 -3.36
CA ASN A 32 -1.95 0.72 -4.46
C ASN A 32 -2.63 -0.59 -4.04
N VAL A 33 -3.88 -0.75 -4.45
CA VAL A 33 -4.65 -2.00 -4.35
C VAL A 33 -5.15 -2.36 -5.74
N VAL A 34 -4.89 -3.59 -6.16
CA VAL A 34 -5.36 -4.15 -7.43
C VAL A 34 -6.55 -5.05 -7.14
N VAL A 35 -7.62 -4.88 -7.90
CA VAL A 35 -8.76 -5.81 -7.92
C VAL A 35 -8.88 -6.34 -9.34
N ARG A 36 -8.78 -7.66 -9.52
CA ARG A 36 -8.83 -8.29 -10.83
C ARG A 36 -9.63 -9.56 -10.87
N GLU A 37 -10.19 -9.85 -12.03
CA GLU A 37 -10.89 -11.10 -12.32
C GLU A 37 -9.90 -12.22 -12.69
N MET A 38 -10.11 -13.39 -12.09
CA MET A 38 -9.31 -14.61 -12.26
C MET A 38 -9.86 -15.51 -13.38
N GLU A 39 -9.20 -16.64 -13.67
CA GLU A 39 -9.58 -17.53 -14.78
C GLU A 39 -10.87 -18.29 -14.53
N ASP A 40 -11.12 -18.61 -13.28
CA ASP A 40 -12.28 -19.32 -12.76
C ASP A 40 -13.48 -18.39 -12.49
N GLY A 41 -13.37 -17.11 -12.85
CA GLY A 41 -14.38 -16.09 -12.56
C GLY A 41 -14.33 -15.53 -11.13
N GLY A 42 -13.36 -15.95 -10.31
CA GLY A 42 -13.10 -15.36 -9.00
C GLY A 42 -12.57 -13.93 -9.09
N VAL A 43 -12.63 -13.21 -7.96
CA VAL A 43 -12.05 -11.86 -7.83
C VAL A 43 -10.90 -11.91 -6.85
N GLU A 44 -9.72 -11.48 -7.29
CA GLU A 44 -8.54 -11.33 -6.45
C GLU A 44 -8.34 -9.86 -6.07
N ALA A 45 -8.12 -9.60 -4.78
CA ALA A 45 -7.69 -8.32 -4.27
C ALA A 45 -6.24 -8.43 -3.75
N SER A 46 -5.36 -7.56 -4.23
CA SER A 46 -3.95 -7.51 -3.82
C SER A 46 -3.58 -6.10 -3.40
N ALA A 47 -2.97 -5.94 -2.23
CA ALA A 47 -2.45 -4.66 -1.75
C ALA A 47 -0.92 -4.62 -1.86
N VAL A 48 -0.37 -3.45 -2.12
CA VAL A 48 1.06 -3.20 -2.07
C VAL A 48 1.61 -3.45 -0.65
N ASP A 49 2.82 -4.01 -0.54
CA ASP A 49 3.56 -4.02 0.73
C ASP A 49 4.31 -2.68 0.89
N PRO A 50 3.91 -1.82 1.84
CA PRO A 50 4.58 -0.54 2.05
C PRO A 50 6.02 -0.70 2.52
N LEU A 51 6.38 -1.78 3.25
CA LEU A 51 7.77 -2.00 3.68
C LEU A 51 8.68 -2.38 2.53
N ALA A 52 8.16 -3.16 1.57
CA ALA A 52 8.92 -3.47 0.35
C ALA A 52 9.07 -2.22 -0.52
N SER A 53 8.01 -1.43 -0.67
CA SER A 53 7.99 -0.24 -1.54
C SER A 53 8.86 0.90 -1.03
N MET A 54 8.82 1.14 0.28
CA MET A 54 9.59 2.23 0.91
C MET A 54 11.06 1.85 1.17
N ARG A 55 11.44 0.57 1.07
CA ARG A 55 12.83 0.11 1.24
C ARG A 55 13.80 0.81 0.27
N ALA A 56 13.33 1.18 -0.92
CA ALA A 56 14.13 1.87 -1.92
C ALA A 56 14.66 3.25 -1.46
N VAL A 57 14.05 3.84 -0.42
CA VAL A 57 14.38 5.18 0.07
C VAL A 57 15.38 5.16 1.22
N ASP A 58 15.75 3.97 1.73
CA ASP A 58 16.76 3.74 2.77
C ASP A 58 16.69 4.70 3.98
N ASN A 59 15.46 4.97 4.45
CA ASN A 59 15.22 5.84 5.60
C ASN A 59 14.64 5.02 6.78
N PRO A 60 15.42 4.80 7.86
CA PRO A 60 14.98 4.02 9.02
C PRO A 60 13.71 4.54 9.68
N ALA A 61 13.46 5.86 9.66
CA ALA A 61 12.28 6.46 10.27
C ALA A 61 10.97 6.01 9.58
N LEU A 62 11.05 5.61 8.31
CA LEU A 62 9.89 5.10 7.57
C LEU A 62 9.52 3.66 7.94
N GLN A 63 10.43 2.89 8.54
CA GLN A 63 10.18 1.47 8.83
C GLN A 63 9.01 1.27 9.81
N GLU A 64 8.96 2.08 10.86
CA GLU A 64 7.89 2.00 11.86
C GLU A 64 6.53 2.40 11.25
N ILE A 65 6.50 3.49 10.48
CA ILE A 65 5.32 3.98 9.76
C ILE A 65 4.82 2.90 8.78
N ALA A 66 5.71 2.36 7.95
CA ALA A 66 5.38 1.33 6.97
C ALA A 66 4.89 0.03 7.63
N THR A 67 5.44 -0.35 8.78
CA THR A 67 4.99 -1.52 9.54
C THR A 67 3.53 -1.36 9.99
N GLN A 68 3.18 -0.21 10.57
CA GLN A 68 1.82 0.07 11.01
C GLN A 68 0.81 0.11 9.84
N ILE A 69 1.22 0.67 8.70
CA ILE A 69 0.39 0.68 7.48
C ILE A 69 0.20 -0.76 6.96
N ARG A 70 1.27 -1.58 6.94
CA ARG A 70 1.19 -2.98 6.50
C ARG A 70 0.18 -3.76 7.33
N GLU A 71 0.22 -3.64 8.65
CA GLU A 71 -0.72 -4.33 9.54
C GLU A 71 -2.17 -3.90 9.30
N LYS A 72 -2.40 -2.62 8.98
CA LYS A 72 -3.75 -2.12 8.64
C LYS A 72 -4.23 -2.69 7.31
N LEU A 73 -3.38 -2.71 6.28
CA LEU A 73 -3.71 -3.29 4.99
C LEU A 73 -3.98 -4.80 5.10
N GLN A 74 -3.14 -5.53 5.84
CA GLN A 74 -3.33 -6.96 6.09
C GLN A 74 -4.67 -7.25 6.75
N ARG A 75 -5.08 -6.47 7.75
CA ARG A 75 -6.40 -6.63 8.38
C ARG A 75 -7.56 -6.42 7.40
N VAL A 76 -7.46 -5.44 6.51
CA VAL A 76 -8.50 -5.20 5.50
C VAL A 76 -8.56 -6.37 4.52
N ILE A 77 -7.42 -6.80 3.98
CA ILE A 77 -7.37 -7.93 3.03
C ILE A 77 -7.87 -9.23 3.67
N ALA A 78 -7.51 -9.49 4.93
CA ALA A 78 -7.97 -10.69 5.66
C ALA A 78 -9.47 -10.67 6.03
N SER A 79 -10.15 -9.54 5.86
CA SER A 79 -11.59 -9.40 6.15
C SER A 79 -12.50 -9.50 4.92
N LEU A 80 -11.91 -9.70 3.73
CA LEU A 80 -12.61 -9.91 2.46
C LEU A 80 -12.95 -11.39 2.27
#